data_AF-A0A2U3MUR3-F1
#
_entry.id   AF-A0A2U3MUR3-F1
#
_cell.length_a   1.000
_cell.length_b   1.000
_cell.length_c   1.000
_cell.angle_alpha   90.00
_cell.angle_beta   90.00
_cell.angle_gamma   90.00
#
_symmetry.space_group_name_H-M   'P 1'
#
loop_
_entity.id
_entity.type
_entity.pdbx_description
1 polymer ?
#
loop_
_entity_poly.entity_id
_entity_poly.type
_entity_poly.pdbx_seq_one_letter_code
_entity_poly.pdbx_strand_id
1 'polypeptide(L)'
;MAKSASIYERIIMSLSEYRTISAHITALGKIKIVSDDEIVTTMIRYVAYDLQKRYENPYARKAGPISLERWNNQIVQNLIQYCNYMIGEKKPEWQILAERHGWMPPNKL
;
A
#
# COMPACT_ATOMS: atom_id res chain seq x y z
N MET A 1 -7.98 23.60 5.88
CA MET A 1 -6.85 22.66 6.08
C MET A 1 -7.16 21.40 5.28
N ALA A 2 -6.31 21.01 4.33
CA ALA A 2 -6.52 19.78 3.57
C ALA A 2 -6.44 18.58 4.54
N LYS A 3 -7.42 17.68 4.48
CA LYS A 3 -7.41 16.44 5.26
C LYS A 3 -6.16 15.65 4.86
N SER A 4 -5.29 15.31 5.80
CA SER A 4 -4.12 14.48 5.51
C SER A 4 -4.60 13.12 5.00
N ALA A 5 -4.11 12.70 3.83
CA ALA A 5 -4.46 11.40 3.25
C ALA A 5 -4.08 10.27 4.23
N SER A 6 -5.00 9.33 4.43
CA SER A 6 -4.76 8.09 5.17
C SER A 6 -3.62 7.29 4.56
N ILE A 7 -3.06 6.35 5.32
CA ILE A 7 -2.00 5.47 4.81
C ILE A 7 -2.46 4.68 3.58
N TYR A 8 -3.72 4.22 3.56
CA TYR A 8 -4.32 3.48 2.47
C TYR A 8 -4.44 4.32 1.20
N GLU A 9 -4.86 5.58 1.31
CA GLU A 9 -4.89 6.53 0.19
C GLU A 9 -3.47 6.79 -0.34
N ARG A 10 -2.50 6.98 0.56
CA ARG A 10 -1.09 7.17 0.17
C ARG A 10 -0.52 5.97 -0.59
N ILE A 11 -0.92 4.74 -0.23
CA ILE A 11 -0.54 3.53 -0.95
C ILE A 11 -1.13 3.55 -2.36
N ILE A 12 -2.44 3.76 -2.50
CA ILE A 12 -3.10 3.81 -3.82
C ILE A 12 -2.47 4.88 -4.71
N MET A 13 -2.24 6.08 -4.17
CA MET A 13 -1.54 7.15 -4.90
C MET A 13 -0.13 6.72 -5.32
N SER A 14 0.64 6.09 -4.44
CA SER A 14 1.99 5.63 -4.80
C SER A 14 1.99 4.53 -5.85
N LEU A 15 0.97 3.67 -5.89
CA LEU A 15 0.84 2.59 -6.87
C LEU A 15 0.38 3.10 -8.25
N SER A 16 -0.41 4.17 -8.29
CA SER A 16 -0.93 4.74 -9.53
C SER A 16 0.10 5.56 -10.29
N GLU A 17 1.09 6.13 -9.60
CA GLU A 17 2.15 6.92 -10.20
C GLU A 17 3.03 6.12 -11.17
N TYR A 18 3.39 6.77 -12.29
CA TYR A 18 4.33 6.22 -13.26
C TYR A 18 5.76 6.37 -12.74
N ARG A 19 6.37 5.25 -12.33
CA ARG A 19 7.73 5.22 -11.77
C ARG A 19 8.48 4.00 -12.27
N THR A 20 9.81 4.04 -12.22
CA THR A 20 10.62 2.85 -12.46
C THR A 20 10.40 1.83 -11.34
N ILE A 21 10.71 0.56 -11.59
CA ILE A 21 10.59 -0.52 -10.58
C ILE A 21 11.36 -0.17 -9.29
N SER A 22 12.59 0.37 -9.41
CA SER A 22 13.40 0.78 -8.26
C SER A 22 12.77 1.93 -7.46
N ALA A 23 12.16 2.90 -8.16
CA ALA A 23 11.45 4.00 -7.52
C ALA A 23 10.17 3.53 -6.80
N HIS A 24 9.46 2.55 -7.36
CA HIS A 24 8.33 1.90 -6.69
C HIS A 24 8.75 1.18 -5.40
N ILE A 25 9.81 0.37 -5.46
CA ILE A 25 10.35 -0.33 -4.27
C ILE A 25 10.71 0.68 -3.17
N THR A 26 11.39 1.77 -3.52
CA THR A 26 11.77 2.82 -2.56
C THR A 26 10.54 3.49 -1.94
N ALA A 27 9.54 3.82 -2.75
CA ALA A 27 8.34 4.50 -2.29
C ALA A 27 7.51 3.64 -1.33
N LEU A 28 7.30 2.38 -1.70
CA LEU A 28 6.63 1.39 -0.87
C LEU A 28 7.40 1.14 0.44
N GLY A 29 8.74 1.11 0.38
CA GLY A 29 9.58 1.02 1.57
C GLY A 29 9.36 2.18 2.55
N LYS A 30 9.28 3.42 2.05
CA LYS A 30 9.00 4.60 2.88
C LYS A 30 7.61 4.55 3.52
N ILE A 31 6.59 4.11 2.77
CA ILE A 31 5.22 3.98 3.28
C ILE A 31 5.15 2.89 4.35
N LYS A 32 5.81 1.75 4.13
CA LYS A 32 5.87 0.65 5.09
C LYS A 32 6.46 1.08 6.45
N ILE A 33 7.46 1.97 6.46
CA ILE A 33 8.12 2.41 7.71
C ILE A 33 7.18 3.21 8.61
N VAL A 34 6.16 3.87 8.05
CA VAL A 34 5.28 4.80 8.77
C VAL A 34 3.90 4.24 9.07
N SER A 35 3.67 2.94 8.83
CA SER A 35 2.39 2.28 9.09
C SER A 35 2.56 1.20 10.16
N ASP A 36 1.64 1.17 11.11
CA ASP A 36 1.59 0.15 12.16
C ASP A 36 0.63 -1.00 11.80
N ASP A 37 -0.07 -0.91 10.66
CA ASP A 37 -0.92 -1.99 10.16
C ASP A 37 -0.08 -3.15 9.59
N GLU A 38 0.07 -4.21 10.38
CA GLU A 38 0.80 -5.42 10.01
C GLU A 38 0.29 -6.08 8.73
N ILE A 39 -1.03 -5.99 8.47
CA ILE A 39 -1.63 -6.56 7.27
C ILE A 39 -1.14 -5.80 6.04
N VAL A 40 -1.26 -4.47 6.05
CA VAL A 40 -0.84 -3.65 4.90
C VAL A 40 0.68 -3.69 4.70
N THR A 41 1.45 -3.66 5.78
CA THR A 41 2.91 -3.73 5.70
C THR A 41 3.39 -5.09 5.19
N THR A 42 2.67 -6.17 5.47
CA THR A 42 2.94 -7.50 4.90
C THR A 42 2.63 -7.54 3.40
N MET A 43 1.48 -7.01 2.98
CA MET A 43 1.15 -6.92 1.54
C MET A 43 2.16 -6.06 0.77
N ILE A 44 2.60 -4.94 1.34
CA ILE A 44 3.67 -4.12 0.76
C ILE A 44 4.97 -4.92 0.59
N ARG A 45 5.35 -5.76 1.57
CA ARG A 45 6.55 -6.62 1.46
C ARG A 45 6.44 -7.58 0.27
N TYR A 46 5.27 -8.19 0.05
CA TYR A 46 5.07 -9.09 -1.09
C TYR A 46 5.17 -8.36 -2.43
N VAL A 47 4.58 -7.17 -2.56
CA VAL A 47 4.72 -6.35 -3.77
C VAL A 47 6.18 -5.96 -3.99
N ALA A 48 6.87 -5.48 -2.95
CA ALA A 48 8.28 -5.10 -3.04
C ALA A 48 9.17 -6.28 -3.44
N TYR A 49 8.91 -7.48 -2.93
CA TYR A 49 9.62 -8.70 -3.29
C TYR A 49 9.42 -9.09 -4.76
N ASP A 50 8.18 -9.07 -5.28
CA ASP A 50 7.91 -9.34 -6.70
C ASP A 50 8.61 -8.32 -7.62
N LEU A 51 8.59 -7.05 -7.23
CA LEU A 51 9.31 -5.99 -7.94
C LEU A 51 10.83 -6.20 -7.93
N GLN A 52 11.41 -6.59 -6.79
CA GLN A 52 12.84 -6.90 -6.68
C GLN A 52 13.22 -8.06 -7.61
N LYS A 53 12.43 -9.14 -7.60
CA LYS A 53 12.63 -10.28 -8.51
C LYS A 53 12.56 -9.89 -9.97
N ARG A 54 11.68 -8.97 -10.34
CA ARG A 54 11.64 -8.42 -11.70
C ARG A 54 12.83 -7.54 -12.00
N TYR A 55 13.31 -6.75 -11.05
CA TYR A 55 14.47 -5.88 -11.21
C TYR A 55 15.78 -6.64 -11.43
N GLU A 56 15.83 -7.91 -11.02
CA GLU A 56 16.92 -8.85 -11.37
C GLU A 56 17.02 -9.06 -12.89
N ASN A 57 15.90 -8.96 -13.64
CA ASN A 57 15.89 -9.05 -15.10
C ASN A 57 16.43 -7.74 -15.75
N PRO A 58 17.52 -7.79 -16.53
CA PRO A 58 18.12 -6.61 -17.17
C PRO A 58 17.18 -5.83 -18.10
N TYR A 59 16.23 -6.50 -18.75
CA TYR A 59 15.24 -5.86 -19.62
C TYR A 59 14.22 -5.06 -18.81
N ALA A 60 13.71 -5.63 -17.73
CA ALA A 60 12.79 -4.94 -16.82
C ALA A 60 13.48 -3.77 -16.10
N ARG A 61 14.78 -3.88 -15.80
CA ARG A 61 15.57 -2.79 -15.23
C ARG A 61 15.68 -1.58 -16.16
N LYS A 62 15.78 -1.81 -17.47
CA LYS A 62 15.85 -0.75 -18.50
C LYS A 62 14.46 -0.31 -18.97
N ALA A 63 13.40 -0.96 -18.51
CA ALA A 63 12.04 -0.58 -18.88
C ALA A 63 11.70 0.82 -18.36
N GLY A 64 10.88 1.53 -19.14
CA GLY A 64 10.38 2.84 -18.76
C GLY A 64 9.48 2.80 -17.53
N PRO A 65 9.08 3.97 -17.01
CA PRO A 65 8.16 4.07 -15.89
C PRO A 65 6.85 3.32 -16.13
N ILE A 66 6.36 2.62 -15.10
CA ILE A 66 5.08 1.90 -15.11
C ILE A 66 4.21 2.36 -13.95
N SER A 67 2.90 2.26 -14.12
CA SER A 67 1.91 2.37 -13.05
C SER A 67 1.60 0.96 -12.55
N LEU A 68 1.76 0.70 -11.24
CA LEU A 68 1.47 -0.60 -10.66
C LEU A 68 -0.05 -0.83 -10.57
N GLU A 69 -0.84 0.22 -10.39
CA GLU A 69 -2.30 0.14 -10.42
C GLU A 69 -2.83 -0.44 -11.74
N ARG A 70 -2.27 0.02 -12.86
CA ARG A 70 -2.65 -0.43 -14.21
C ARG A 70 -2.03 -1.76 -14.61
N TRP A 71 -1.22 -2.34 -13.73
CA TRP A 71 -0.51 -3.56 -14.02
C TRP A 71 -1.33 -4.78 -13.62
N ASN A 72 -1.49 -5.71 -14.56
CA ASN A 72 -2.15 -7.00 -14.33
C ASN A 72 -1.27 -7.93 -13.47
N ASN A 73 -1.17 -7.62 -12.17
CA ASN A 73 -0.42 -8.40 -11.19
C ASN A 73 -1.30 -8.64 -9.95
N GLN A 74 -1.59 -9.91 -9.66
CA GLN A 74 -2.50 -10.29 -8.57
C GLN A 74 -2.04 -9.79 -7.19
N ILE A 75 -0.73 -9.79 -6.92
CA ILE A 75 -0.18 -9.34 -5.63
C ILE A 75 -0.47 -7.84 -5.43
N VAL A 76 -0.33 -7.05 -6.50
CA VAL A 76 -0.65 -5.63 -6.48
C VAL A 76 -2.16 -5.41 -6.35
N GLN A 77 -2.98 -6.17 -7.08
CA GLN A 77 -4.44 -6.04 -7.01
C GLN A 77 -4.99 -6.37 -5.62
N ASN A 78 -4.42 -7.35 -4.92
CA ASN A 78 -4.79 -7.66 -3.53
C ASN A 78 -4.51 -6.49 -2.58
N LEU A 79 -3.36 -5.82 -2.73
CA LEU A 79 -3.03 -4.63 -1.94
C LEU A 79 -4.00 -3.48 -2.23
N ILE A 80 -4.34 -3.27 -3.50
CA ILE A 80 -5.30 -2.23 -3.92
C ILE A 80 -6.69 -2.51 -3.33
N GLN A 81 -7.17 -3.74 -3.43
CA GLN A 81 -8.46 -4.14 -2.90
C GLN A 81 -8.53 -3.93 -1.39
N TYR A 82 -7.49 -4.34 -0.66
CA TYR A 82 -7.40 -4.12 0.78
C TYR A 82 -7.43 -2.63 1.11
N CYS A 83 -6.61 -1.81 0.46
CA CYS A 83 -6.59 -0.37 0.72
C CYS A 83 -7.94 0.29 0.43
N ASN A 84 -8.60 -0.07 -0.68
CA ASN A 84 -9.93 0.45 -1.01
C ASN A 84 -10.99 0.05 0.02
N TYR A 85 -10.95 -1.18 0.52
CA TYR A 85 -11.82 -1.62 1.61
C TYR A 85 -11.61 -0.76 2.87
N MET A 86 -10.35 -0.55 3.28
CA MET A 86 -10.02 0.26 4.47
C MET A 86 -10.38 1.75 4.30
N ILE A 87 -10.27 2.30 3.09
CA ILE A 87 -10.76 3.66 2.77
C ILE A 87 -12.28 3.74 2.94
N GLY A 88 -13.00 2.70 2.50
CA GLY A 88 -14.46 2.58 2.61
C GLY A 88 -14.97 2.54 4.06
N GLU A 89 -14.19 1.98 4.99
CA GLU A 89 -14.50 1.98 6.43
C GLU A 89 -14.57 3.40 7.02
N LYS A 90 -13.94 4.40 6.38
CA LYS A 90 -13.89 5.81 6.82
C LYS A 90 -13.35 6.00 8.25
N LYS A 91 -12.61 5.02 8.76
CA LYS A 91 -11.97 5.06 10.08
C LYS A 91 -10.50 5.48 9.95
N PRO A 92 -9.95 6.25 10.89
CA PRO A 92 -8.52 6.47 10.97
C PRO A 92 -7.79 5.16 11.32
N GLU A 93 -6.52 5.05 10.92
CA GLU A 93 -5.68 3.85 11.13
C GLU A 93 -5.65 3.42 12.60
N TRP A 94 -5.46 4.35 13.55
CA TRP A 94 -5.43 4.01 14.97
C TRP A 94 -6.72 3.34 15.45
N GLN A 95 -7.89 3.73 14.92
CA GLN A 95 -9.17 3.16 15.32
C GLN A 95 -9.31 1.74 14.77
N ILE A 96 -8.90 1.53 13.52
CA ILE A 96 -8.84 0.19 12.91
C ILE A 96 -7.97 -0.73 13.75
N LEU A 97 -6.78 -0.27 14.12
CA LEU A 97 -5.84 -1.06 14.92
C LEU A 97 -6.40 -1.35 16.31
N ALA A 98 -6.96 -0.34 16.97
CA ALA A 98 -7.60 -0.51 18.27
C ALA A 98 -8.72 -1.57 18.21
N GLU A 99 -9.63 -1.46 17.22
CA GLU A 99 -10.73 -2.43 17.03
C GLU A 99 -10.22 -3.86 16.80
N ARG A 100 -9.11 -4.04 16.06
CA ARG A 100 -8.47 -5.36 15.87
C ARG A 100 -7.88 -5.94 17.16
N HIS A 101 -7.41 -5.08 18.06
CA HIS A 101 -6.92 -5.46 19.37
C HIS A 101 -8.02 -5.57 20.43
N GLY A 102 -9.30 -5.59 20.03
CA GLY A 102 -10.44 -5.79 20.92
C GLY A 102 -10.92 -4.53 21.63
N TRP A 103 -10.39 -3.35 21.29
CA TRP A 103 -10.98 -2.10 21.76
C TRP A 103 -12.34 -1.88 21.10
N MET A 104 -13.32 -1.47 21.89
CA MET A 104 -14.63 -1.07 21.38
C MET A 104 -14.85 0.41 21.67
N PRO A 105 -15.39 1.19 20.71
CA PRO A 105 -15.66 2.60 20.94
C PRO A 105 -16.66 2.79 22.09
N PRO A 106 -16.44 3.76 23.00
CA PRO A 106 -17.23 3.92 24.22
C PRO A 106 -18.72 4.28 24.06
N ASN A 107 -19.31 4.20 22.86
CA ASN A 107 -20.73 4.49 22.62
C ASN A 107 -21.29 3.66 21.46
N LYS A 108 -21.49 2.36 21.68
CA LYS A 108 -22.50 1.58 20.96
C LYS A 108 -23.54 1.08 21.96
N LEU A 109 -24.22 2.03 22.62
CA LEU A 109 -25.54 1.85 23.23
C LEU A 109 -26.51 2.76 22.49
#